data_AF-A0A9J7MC13-F1
#
_entry.id   AF-A0A9J7MC13-F1
#
_cell.length_a   1.000
_cell.length_b   1.000
_cell.length_c   1.000
_cell.angle_alpha   90.00
_cell.angle_beta   90.00
_cell.angle_gamma   90.00
#
_symmetry.space_group_name_H-M   'P 1'
#
loop_
_entity.id
_entity.type
_entity.pdbx_description
1 polymer ?
#
loop_
_entity_poly.entity_id
_entity_poly.type
_entity_poly.pdbx_seq_one_letter_code
_entity_poly.pdbx_strand_id
1 'polypeptide(L)'
;MASVGKSLLLFLCLVSSIVFVTPDDIPDDWPPKDEKFKYEAEGLYAEDFDLEIGKGLKTFERNLDDVFTCRLSYEIPKGETEEWRVTMSQSPDLTAYSCIIERPGPTNSELNFKQFKMSLIGVNEINYGEAYGEPSVSLPAEEYMVDKRKMEVTSLPGQFKGHVSRLFAVALMHHPHEEL
;
A
#
# COMPACT_ATOMS: atom_id res chain seq x y z
N MET A 1 16.34 -71.63 5.60
CA MET A 1 15.89 -71.66 4.20
C MET A 1 14.88 -70.53 4.01
N ALA A 2 15.11 -69.63 3.05
CA ALA A 2 14.16 -68.84 2.22
C ALA A 2 12.87 -68.25 2.88
N SER A 3 12.34 -67.06 2.58
CA SER A 3 12.49 -66.08 1.50
C SER A 3 11.35 -65.03 1.65
N VAL A 4 11.62 -63.76 1.29
CA VAL A 4 10.68 -62.70 0.80
C VAL A 4 9.64 -62.16 1.79
N GLY A 5 9.37 -60.86 1.94
CA GLY A 5 9.80 -59.62 1.28
C GLY A 5 8.85 -58.49 1.72
N LYS A 6 9.29 -57.24 1.67
CA LYS A 6 8.53 -55.95 1.72
C LYS A 6 9.51 -54.86 2.18
N SER A 7 9.53 -53.65 1.68
CA SER A 7 9.03 -52.97 0.50
C SER A 7 9.77 -51.65 0.58
N LEU A 8 10.54 -51.30 -0.45
CA LEU A 8 11.33 -50.07 -0.48
C LEU A 8 10.38 -48.89 -0.72
N LEU A 9 10.29 -47.96 0.23
CA LEU A 9 9.66 -46.65 0.04
C LEU A 9 10.67 -45.58 0.45
N LEU A 10 11.48 -45.20 -0.53
CA LEU A 10 12.20 -43.93 -0.56
C LEU A 10 11.18 -42.86 -0.96
N PHE A 11 10.86 -41.95 -0.05
CA PHE A 11 10.33 -40.64 -0.44
C PHE A 11 11.40 -39.61 -0.10
N LEU A 12 11.98 -39.03 -1.15
CA LEU A 12 12.89 -37.90 -1.07
C LEU A 12 12.15 -36.69 -0.49
N CYS A 13 12.56 -36.23 0.69
CA CYS A 13 12.29 -34.85 1.11
C CYS A 13 13.27 -33.94 0.36
N LEU A 14 12.77 -33.20 -0.62
CA LEU A 14 13.47 -32.05 -1.19
C LEU A 14 13.57 -30.97 -0.11
N VAL A 15 14.77 -30.79 0.42
CA VAL A 15 15.08 -29.74 1.40
C VAL A 15 15.14 -28.42 0.62
N SER A 16 14.03 -27.69 0.59
CA SER A 16 14.07 -26.27 0.26
C SER A 16 14.86 -25.59 1.37
N SER A 17 16.00 -25.00 1.04
CA SER A 17 16.84 -24.27 1.99
C SER A 17 16.13 -23.00 2.45
N ILE A 18 15.19 -23.15 3.39
CA ILE A 18 14.79 -22.06 4.26
C ILE A 18 15.99 -21.83 5.19
N VAL A 19 16.70 -20.72 5.00
CA VAL A 19 17.69 -20.26 5.97
C VAL A 19 16.90 -19.79 7.18
N PHE A 20 16.84 -20.63 8.22
CA PHE A 20 16.34 -20.23 9.52
C PHE A 20 17.40 -19.33 10.14
N VAL A 21 17.16 -18.01 10.10
CA VAL A 21 17.95 -17.07 10.90
C VAL A 21 17.68 -17.42 12.37
N THR A 22 18.70 -17.84 13.09
CA THR A 22 18.55 -18.10 14.51
C THR A 22 18.53 -16.77 15.27
N PRO A 23 17.81 -16.63 16.39
CA PRO A 23 17.74 -15.38 17.14
C PRO A 23 19.11 -14.82 17.55
N ASP A 24 20.13 -15.68 17.63
CA ASP A 24 21.51 -15.32 17.99
C ASP A 24 22.31 -14.68 16.83
N ASP A 25 21.79 -14.71 15.60
CA ASP A 25 22.41 -14.11 14.41
C ASP A 25 21.89 -12.69 14.12
N ILE A 26 20.98 -12.16 14.95
CA ILE A 26 20.43 -10.81 14.80
C ILE A 26 21.39 -9.81 15.48
N PRO A 27 21.98 -8.86 14.73
CA PRO A 27 22.83 -7.83 15.33
C PRO A 27 22.07 -7.07 16.41
N ASP A 28 22.74 -6.71 17.52
CA ASP A 28 22.13 -5.91 18.60
C ASP A 28 21.57 -4.56 18.12
N ASP A 29 22.05 -4.05 16.99
CA ASP A 29 21.62 -2.81 16.33
C ASP A 29 20.62 -3.05 15.18
N TRP A 30 19.98 -4.22 15.12
CA TRP A 30 18.95 -4.54 14.13
C TRP A 30 17.53 -4.41 14.73
N PRO A 31 16.61 -3.70 14.06
CA PRO A 31 16.81 -2.93 12.82
C PRO A 31 17.55 -1.59 13.08
N PRO A 32 18.24 -1.04 12.08
CA PRO A 32 18.91 0.26 12.17
C PRO A 32 17.92 1.33 12.64
N LYS A 33 18.30 2.11 13.66
CA LYS A 33 17.40 3.05 14.37
C LYS A 33 16.85 4.20 13.51
N ASP A 34 17.44 4.46 12.35
CA ASP A 34 17.09 5.57 11.46
C ASP A 34 16.53 5.12 10.10
N GLU A 35 16.37 3.80 9.88
CA GLU A 35 15.86 3.28 8.61
C GLU A 35 14.34 3.17 8.69
N LYS A 36 13.65 4.00 7.92
CA LYS A 36 12.19 3.90 7.77
C LYS A 36 11.83 2.53 7.23
N PHE A 37 10.72 1.98 7.70
CA PHE A 37 10.22 0.70 7.21
C PHE A 37 10.14 0.73 5.69
N LYS A 38 10.73 -0.27 5.05
CA LYS A 38 10.65 -0.48 3.62
C LYS A 38 10.62 -1.96 3.32
N TYR A 39 9.70 -2.38 2.47
CA TYR A 39 9.54 -3.75 2.06
C TYR A 39 9.23 -3.80 0.56
N GLU A 40 9.99 -4.61 -0.15
CA GLU A 40 9.84 -4.81 -1.59
C GLU A 40 9.85 -6.30 -1.90
N ALA A 41 8.86 -6.76 -2.63
CA ALA A 41 8.76 -8.09 -3.21
C ALA A 41 8.06 -7.99 -4.57
N GLU A 42 8.08 -9.07 -5.34
CA GLU A 42 7.37 -9.11 -6.63
C GLU A 42 5.88 -8.83 -6.42
N GLY A 43 5.38 -7.77 -7.06
CA GLY A 43 3.99 -7.32 -6.95
C GLY A 43 3.59 -6.76 -5.58
N LEU A 44 4.53 -6.45 -4.68
CA LEU A 44 4.23 -5.86 -3.37
C LEU A 44 5.31 -4.86 -2.95
N TYR A 45 4.87 -3.65 -2.62
CA TYR A 45 5.73 -2.57 -2.14
C TYR A 45 5.11 -1.93 -0.91
N ALA A 46 5.90 -1.68 0.12
CA ALA A 46 5.47 -0.85 1.24
C ALA A 46 6.63 -0.01 1.78
N GLU A 47 6.35 1.24 2.13
CA GLU A 47 7.32 2.10 2.80
C GLU A 47 6.65 3.08 3.77
N ASP A 48 7.38 3.43 4.82
CA ASP A 48 7.06 4.56 5.68
C ASP A 48 7.70 5.84 5.13
N PHE A 49 6.96 6.94 5.21
CA PHE A 49 7.36 8.26 4.74
C PHE A 49 6.77 9.35 5.65
N ASP A 50 7.42 10.50 5.72
CA ASP A 50 6.93 11.62 6.52
C ASP A 50 6.09 12.58 5.67
N LEU A 51 4.96 13.02 6.22
CA LEU A 51 4.19 14.11 5.62
C LEU A 51 4.86 15.46 5.85
N GLU A 52 5.00 16.23 4.77
CA GLU A 52 5.51 17.58 4.80
C GLU A 52 4.44 18.57 5.29
N ILE A 53 4.76 19.30 6.35
CA ILE A 53 3.89 20.35 6.89
C ILE A 53 4.27 21.70 6.28
N GLY A 54 3.27 22.49 5.92
CA GLY A 54 3.46 23.87 5.46
C GLY A 54 2.43 24.33 4.45
N LYS A 55 2.60 25.57 3.98
CA LYS A 55 1.74 26.14 2.95
C LYS A 55 2.05 25.53 1.58
N GLY A 56 1.00 25.32 0.79
CA GLY A 56 1.10 24.86 -0.58
C GLY A 56 0.87 23.36 -0.73
N LEU A 57 0.61 22.95 -1.96
CA LEU A 57 0.37 21.55 -2.30
C LEU A 57 1.69 20.78 -2.26
N LYS A 58 1.68 19.66 -1.53
CA LYS A 58 2.75 18.68 -1.43
C LYS A 58 2.37 17.43 -2.19
N THR A 59 3.37 16.69 -2.65
CA THR A 59 3.16 15.48 -3.44
C THR A 59 4.14 14.40 -3.01
N PHE A 60 3.60 13.23 -2.72
CA PHE A 60 4.33 11.99 -2.51
C PHE A 60 3.93 11.02 -3.63
N GLU A 61 4.89 10.31 -4.22
CA GLU A 61 4.63 9.40 -5.35
C GLU A 61 5.59 8.21 -5.28
N ARG A 62 5.06 7.01 -5.53
CA ARG A 62 5.83 5.78 -5.66
C ARG A 62 5.30 4.91 -6.79
N ASN A 63 6.22 4.25 -7.46
CA ASN A 63 5.94 3.27 -8.50
C ASN A 63 6.04 1.88 -7.87
N LEU A 64 5.08 1.01 -8.18
CA LEU A 64 5.18 -0.41 -7.83
C LEU A 64 6.03 -1.16 -8.86
N ASP A 65 5.81 -0.85 -10.14
CA ASP A 65 6.50 -1.40 -11.31
C ASP A 65 6.55 -0.34 -12.42
N ASP A 66 6.84 -0.75 -13.67
CA ASP A 66 6.90 0.14 -14.82
C ASP A 66 5.53 0.66 -15.29
N VAL A 67 4.43 0.11 -14.75
CA VAL A 67 3.06 0.40 -15.16
C VAL A 67 2.34 1.24 -14.11
N PHE A 68 2.37 0.83 -12.85
CA PHE A 68 1.52 1.37 -11.81
C PHE A 68 2.25 2.35 -10.88
N THR A 69 1.69 3.55 -10.76
CA THR A 69 2.14 4.59 -9.83
C THR A 69 0.99 5.02 -8.93
N CYS A 70 1.26 5.09 -7.63
CA CYS A 70 0.36 5.71 -6.67
C CYS A 70 0.92 7.06 -6.22
N ARG A 71 0.10 8.11 -6.39
CA ARG A 71 0.45 9.48 -6.00
C ARG A 71 -0.53 10.03 -4.97
N LEU A 72 -0.01 10.54 -3.87
CA LEU A 72 -0.73 11.39 -2.93
C LEU A 72 -0.37 12.86 -3.15
N SER A 73 -1.37 13.71 -3.35
CA SER A 73 -1.23 15.17 -3.27
C SER A 73 -2.04 15.70 -2.09
N TYR A 74 -1.46 16.56 -1.26
CA TYR A 74 -2.09 17.02 -0.03
C TYR A 74 -1.61 18.41 0.37
N GLU A 75 -2.34 19.07 1.26
CA GLU A 75 -1.92 20.32 1.87
C GLU A 75 -2.24 20.29 3.37
N ILE A 76 -1.21 20.47 4.20
CA ILE A 76 -1.33 20.48 5.66
C ILE A 76 -0.69 21.76 6.18
N PRO A 77 -1.47 22.84 6.38
CA PRO A 77 -0.92 24.16 6.67
C PRO A 77 -0.15 24.28 7.98
N LYS A 78 -0.51 23.46 8.98
CA LYS A 78 0.03 23.46 10.35
C LYS A 78 -0.11 22.08 10.98
N GLY A 79 0.78 21.73 11.89
CA GLY A 79 0.81 20.45 12.58
C GLY A 79 2.24 20.03 12.90
N GLU A 80 2.38 18.85 13.49
CA GLU A 80 3.67 18.17 13.63
C GLU A 80 3.79 17.10 12.56
N THR A 81 4.99 16.86 12.03
CA THR A 81 5.19 15.84 11.01
C THR A 81 4.76 14.47 11.54
N GLU A 82 3.94 13.77 10.75
CA GLU A 82 3.53 12.40 11.01
C GLU A 82 4.12 11.46 9.96
N GLU A 83 4.62 10.33 10.43
CA GLU A 83 4.94 9.18 9.59
C GLU A 83 3.67 8.47 9.10
N TRP A 84 3.65 8.19 7.81
CA TRP A 84 2.58 7.52 7.08
C TRP A 84 3.17 6.37 6.29
N ARG A 85 2.34 5.38 5.94
CA ARG A 85 2.72 4.22 5.16
C ARG A 85 2.01 4.23 3.82
N VAL A 86 2.75 3.97 2.74
CA VAL A 86 2.15 3.53 1.48
C VAL A 86 2.32 2.02 1.37
N THR A 87 1.28 1.33 0.93
CA THR A 87 1.33 -0.08 0.53
C THR A 87 0.69 -0.20 -0.84
N MET A 88 1.43 -0.74 -1.81
CA MET A 88 0.95 -1.01 -3.15
C MET A 88 1.09 -2.50 -3.42
N SER A 89 0.10 -3.08 -4.10
CA SER A 89 0.18 -4.46 -4.52
C SER A 89 -0.45 -4.69 -5.88
N GLN A 90 0.03 -5.72 -6.57
CA GLN A 90 -0.54 -6.26 -7.78
C GLN A 90 -1.23 -7.59 -7.43
N SER A 91 -2.38 -7.86 -8.04
CA SER A 91 -3.04 -9.15 -7.87
C SER A 91 -2.23 -10.26 -8.54
N PRO A 92 -2.26 -11.51 -8.03
CA PRO A 92 -1.47 -12.62 -8.60
C PRO A 92 -1.80 -12.98 -10.06
N ASP A 93 -3.01 -12.63 -10.51
CA ASP A 93 -3.47 -12.79 -11.89
C ASP A 93 -3.12 -11.59 -12.79
N LEU A 94 -2.42 -10.59 -12.24
CA LEU A 94 -1.95 -9.37 -12.93
C LEU A 94 -3.07 -8.48 -13.47
N THR A 95 -4.31 -8.67 -13.01
CA THR A 95 -5.49 -7.93 -13.49
C THR A 95 -5.81 -6.68 -12.68
N ALA A 96 -5.26 -6.54 -11.47
CA ALA A 96 -5.58 -5.46 -10.57
C ALA A 96 -4.36 -4.94 -9.82
N TYR A 97 -4.44 -3.65 -9.48
CA TYR A 97 -3.53 -2.99 -8.57
C TYR A 97 -4.30 -2.43 -7.38
N SER A 98 -3.66 -2.36 -6.23
CA SER A 98 -4.17 -1.67 -5.06
C SER A 98 -3.16 -0.68 -4.52
N CYS A 99 -3.65 0.41 -3.94
CA CYS A 99 -2.85 1.37 -3.19
C CYS A 99 -3.57 1.74 -1.89
N ILE A 100 -2.86 1.62 -0.79
CA ILE A 100 -3.26 2.04 0.55
C ILE A 100 -2.26 3.09 1.01
N ILE A 101 -2.74 4.24 1.48
CA ILE A 101 -1.93 5.26 2.12
C ILE A 101 -2.55 5.59 3.46
N GLU A 102 -1.87 5.29 4.56
CA GLU A 102 -2.46 5.34 5.90
C GLU A 102 -1.48 5.75 6.99
N ARG A 103 -2.02 6.23 8.11
CA ARG A 103 -1.29 6.34 9.36
C ARG A 103 -1.07 4.93 9.92
N PRO A 104 0.17 4.44 10.07
CA PRO A 104 0.40 3.12 10.65
C PRO A 104 0.02 3.10 12.14
N GLY A 105 -0.53 1.95 12.59
CA GLY A 105 -0.90 1.72 13.98
C GLY A 105 -2.38 2.01 14.31
N PRO A 106 -2.77 1.90 15.58
CA PRO A 106 -4.17 2.04 16.00
C PRO A 106 -4.62 3.49 16.22
N THR A 107 -3.71 4.46 16.09
CA THR A 107 -3.98 5.87 16.38
C THR A 107 -4.45 6.63 15.14
N ASN A 108 -5.38 7.56 15.33
CA ASN A 108 -5.78 8.51 14.29
C ASN A 108 -4.63 9.44 13.92
N SER A 109 -4.71 10.02 12.73
CA SER A 109 -3.91 11.20 12.39
C SER A 109 -4.44 12.43 13.13
N GLU A 110 -3.54 13.19 13.75
CA GLU A 110 -3.84 14.48 14.40
C GLU A 110 -3.70 15.66 13.42
N LEU A 111 -3.30 15.37 12.17
CA LEU A 111 -3.13 16.38 11.13
C LEU A 111 -4.47 16.88 10.61
N ASN A 112 -4.51 18.19 10.36
CA ASN A 112 -5.65 18.85 9.73
C ASN A 112 -5.33 19.15 8.27
N PHE A 113 -5.76 18.25 7.39
CA PHE A 113 -5.60 18.35 5.96
C PHE A 113 -6.54 19.41 5.41
N LYS A 114 -6.02 20.36 4.65
CA LYS A 114 -6.85 21.29 3.88
C LYS A 114 -7.49 20.60 2.67
N GLN A 115 -6.76 19.68 2.05
CA GLN A 115 -7.21 18.86 0.93
C GLN A 115 -6.31 17.63 0.79
N PHE A 116 -6.86 16.57 0.19
CA PHE A 116 -6.10 15.41 -0.27
C PHE A 116 -6.59 14.96 -1.65
N LYS A 117 -5.70 14.31 -2.38
CA LYS A 117 -5.98 13.64 -3.64
C LYS A 117 -5.05 12.45 -3.81
N MET A 118 -5.60 11.25 -3.84
CA MET A 118 -4.89 10.05 -4.27
C MET A 118 -5.18 9.80 -5.75
N SER A 119 -4.14 9.65 -6.57
CA SER A 119 -4.23 9.35 -8.01
C SER A 119 -3.56 8.01 -8.30
N LEU A 120 -4.23 7.17 -9.09
CA LEU A 120 -3.70 5.90 -9.60
C LEU A 120 -3.36 6.07 -11.07
N ILE A 121 -2.10 5.90 -11.45
CA ILE A 121 -1.59 6.14 -12.81
C ILE A 121 -1.21 4.80 -13.43
N GLY A 122 -1.46 4.66 -14.74
CA GLY A 122 -1.18 3.43 -15.51
C GLY A 122 -2.28 2.37 -15.45
N VAL A 123 -3.42 2.71 -14.84
CA VAL A 123 -4.61 1.87 -14.72
C VAL A 123 -5.82 2.55 -15.34
N ASN A 124 -6.84 1.76 -15.68
CA ASN A 124 -7.91 2.21 -16.59
C ASN A 124 -9.26 2.37 -15.90
N GLU A 125 -9.49 1.67 -14.79
CA GLU A 125 -10.75 1.73 -14.07
C GLU A 125 -10.56 1.57 -12.56
N ILE A 126 -11.09 2.49 -11.76
CA ILE A 126 -11.23 2.27 -10.31
C ILE A 126 -12.44 1.36 -10.08
N ASN A 127 -12.16 0.15 -9.62
CA ASN A 127 -13.20 -0.76 -9.15
C ASN A 127 -13.71 -0.32 -7.78
N TYR A 128 -12.78 0.03 -6.88
CA TYR A 128 -13.09 0.43 -5.51
C TYR A 128 -12.22 1.60 -5.06
N GLY A 129 -12.80 2.55 -4.33
CA GLY A 129 -12.08 3.67 -3.74
C GLY A 129 -12.79 4.14 -2.48
N GLU A 130 -12.03 4.41 -1.43
CA GLU A 130 -12.56 4.82 -0.14
C GLU A 130 -11.54 5.67 0.62
N ALA A 131 -12.04 6.62 1.40
CA ALA A 131 -11.28 7.43 2.33
C ALA A 131 -11.85 7.27 3.73
N TYR A 132 -10.99 7.22 4.74
CA TYR A 132 -11.35 6.99 6.13
C TYR A 132 -10.86 8.14 7.00
N GLY A 133 -11.72 8.63 7.90
CA GLY A 133 -11.37 9.67 8.87
C GLY A 133 -10.61 9.08 10.06
N GLU A 134 -10.96 7.85 10.43
CA GLU A 134 -10.34 7.04 11.49
C GLU A 134 -9.98 5.67 10.89
N PRO A 135 -9.05 4.87 11.45
CA PRO A 135 -8.56 3.62 10.87
C PRO A 135 -9.64 2.61 10.41
N SER A 136 -10.85 2.69 10.96
CA SER A 136 -11.97 1.80 10.62
C SER A 136 -13.28 2.51 10.29
N VAL A 137 -13.28 3.85 10.20
CA VAL A 137 -14.48 4.65 9.95
C VAL A 137 -14.32 5.46 8.68
N SER A 138 -15.07 5.08 7.65
CA SER A 138 -15.11 5.76 6.36
C SER A 138 -15.58 7.20 6.51
N LEU A 139 -15.02 8.10 5.70
CA LEU A 139 -15.51 9.46 5.61
C LEU A 139 -16.95 9.49 5.07
N PRO A 140 -17.75 10.48 5.47
CA PRO A 140 -19.04 10.74 4.83
C PRO A 140 -18.86 11.01 3.34
N ALA A 141 -19.80 10.55 2.51
CA ALA A 141 -19.74 10.72 1.05
C ALA A 141 -19.80 12.19 0.61
N GLU A 142 -20.21 13.11 1.49
CA GLU A 142 -20.22 14.54 1.25
C GLU A 142 -18.82 15.17 1.35
N GLU A 143 -17.85 14.48 1.96
CA GLU A 143 -16.51 15.02 2.20
C GLU A 143 -15.49 14.66 1.11
N TYR A 144 -15.76 13.66 0.28
CA TYR A 144 -14.84 13.21 -0.76
C TYR A 144 -15.58 12.59 -1.95
N MET A 145 -14.85 12.37 -3.04
CA MET A 145 -15.37 11.75 -4.26
C MET A 145 -14.35 10.78 -4.85
N VAL A 146 -14.85 9.70 -5.45
CA VAL A 146 -14.08 8.77 -6.27
C VAL A 146 -14.40 9.05 -7.75
N ASP A 147 -13.47 9.67 -8.47
CA ASP A 147 -13.57 9.92 -9.91
C ASP A 147 -12.96 8.75 -10.68
N LYS A 148 -13.81 7.83 -11.12
CA LYS A 148 -13.40 6.64 -11.89
C LYS A 148 -12.76 6.98 -13.24
N ARG A 149 -13.05 8.15 -13.82
CA ARG A 149 -12.50 8.54 -15.14
C ARG A 149 -11.11 9.14 -15.01
N LYS A 150 -10.86 9.86 -13.91
CA LYS A 150 -9.56 10.45 -13.63
C LYS A 150 -8.64 9.54 -12.82
N MET A 151 -9.18 8.43 -12.30
CA MET A 151 -8.47 7.53 -11.41
C MET A 151 -8.06 8.22 -10.11
N GLU A 152 -8.98 8.98 -9.51
CA GLU A 152 -8.70 9.82 -8.34
C GLU A 152 -9.69 9.59 -7.18
N VAL A 153 -9.17 9.56 -5.95
CA VAL A 153 -9.94 9.69 -4.69
C VAL A 153 -9.57 11.04 -4.07
N THR A 154 -10.51 11.98 -4.03
CA THR A 154 -10.22 13.39 -3.75
C THR A 154 -11.17 13.98 -2.71
N SER A 155 -10.66 14.78 -1.77
CA SER A 155 -11.47 15.58 -0.86
C SER A 155 -12.32 16.61 -1.60
N LEU A 156 -13.56 16.83 -1.17
CA LEU A 156 -14.44 17.85 -1.74
C LEU A 156 -14.16 19.22 -1.09
N PRO A 157 -13.78 20.24 -1.89
CA PRO A 157 -13.47 21.57 -1.36
C PRO A 157 -14.63 22.17 -0.56
N GLY A 158 -14.33 22.64 0.66
CA GLY A 158 -15.30 23.28 1.55
C GLY A 158 -16.25 22.34 2.29
N GLN A 159 -16.27 21.04 1.96
CA GLN A 159 -17.06 20.03 2.66
C GLN A 159 -16.20 19.12 3.54
N PHE A 160 -14.98 18.82 3.08
CA PHE A 160 -14.02 18.04 3.84
C PHE A 160 -13.63 18.74 5.15
N LYS A 161 -13.76 18.02 6.28
CA LYS A 161 -13.50 18.54 7.63
C LYS A 161 -12.03 18.47 8.05
N GLY A 162 -11.19 17.87 7.22
CA GLY A 162 -9.74 17.88 7.38
C GLY A 162 -9.12 16.67 8.06
N HIS A 163 -9.93 15.69 8.47
CA HIS A 163 -9.46 14.46 9.10
C HIS A 163 -9.39 13.32 8.09
N VAL A 164 -8.22 12.71 7.92
CA VAL A 164 -8.04 11.49 7.13
C VAL A 164 -6.97 10.64 7.80
N SER A 165 -7.23 9.34 7.92
CA SER A 165 -6.29 8.36 8.50
C SER A 165 -5.92 7.26 7.51
N ARG A 166 -6.74 7.01 6.48
CA ARG A 166 -6.47 6.04 5.42
C ARG A 166 -7.13 6.44 4.11
N LEU A 167 -6.43 6.23 3.01
CA LEU A 167 -6.93 6.24 1.64
C LEU A 167 -6.69 4.86 1.05
N PHE A 168 -7.71 4.30 0.40
CA PHE A 168 -7.62 2.97 -0.21
C PHE A 168 -8.29 2.98 -1.58
N ALA A 169 -7.61 2.41 -2.58
CA ALA A 169 -8.23 2.17 -3.87
C ALA A 169 -7.70 0.90 -4.52
N VAL A 170 -8.58 0.28 -5.30
CA VAL A 170 -8.31 -0.87 -6.16
C VAL A 170 -8.70 -0.49 -7.58
N ALA A 171 -7.76 -0.66 -8.49
CA ALA A 171 -7.93 -0.37 -9.90
C ALA A 171 -7.68 -1.63 -10.74
N LEU A 172 -8.47 -1.79 -11.81
CA LEU A 172 -8.29 -2.86 -12.77
C LEU A 172 -7.39 -2.38 -13.91
N MET A 173 -6.53 -3.29 -14.37
CA MET A 173 -5.90 -3.19 -15.66
C MET A 173 -6.78 -3.86 -16.71
N HIS A 174 -7.19 -3.10 -17.72
CA HIS A 174 -7.74 -3.72 -18.91
C HIS A 174 -6.58 -4.15 -19.81
N HIS A 175 -6.30 -5.45 -19.85
CA HIS A 175 -5.49 -6.00 -20.93
C HIS A 175 -6.35 -5.94 -22.20
N PRO A 176 -5.98 -5.17 -23.23
CA PRO A 176 -6.62 -5.36 -24.52
C PRO A 176 -6.36 -6.81 -24.92
N HIS A 177 -7.43 -7.58 -25.10
CA HIS A 177 -7.32 -8.87 -25.78
C HIS A 177 -6.77 -8.58 -27.18
N GLU A 178 -5.47 -8.82 -27.40
CA GLU A 178 -4.94 -9.07 -28.74
C GLU A 178 -5.50 -10.43 -29.19
N GLU A 179 -6.72 -10.43 -29.70
CA GLU A 179 -7.15 -11.51 -30.58
C GLU A 179 -6.40 -11.34 -31.92
N LEU A 180 -5.39 -12.20 -32.12
CA LEU A 180 -4.68 -12.42 -33.38
C LEU A 180 -5.52 -13.27 -34.35
#